data_AF-A0A1I7Q477-F1
#
_entry.id   AF-A0A1I7Q477-F1
#
_cell.length_a   1.000
_cell.length_b   1.000
_cell.length_c   1.000
_cell.angle_alpha   90.00
_cell.angle_beta   90.00
_cell.angle_gamma   90.00
#
_symmetry.space_group_name_H-M   'P 1'
#
loop_
_entity.id
_entity.type
_entity.pdbx_description
1 polymer ?
#
loop_
_entity_poly.entity_id
_entity_poly.type
_entity_poly.pdbx_seq_one_letter_code
_entity_poly.pdbx_strand_id
1 'polypeptide(L)' 'MKPFLVTLAVLLLFFQVTAGSIEKCWNFRGSCRDECLKNEKVYVFCMSGKLCCLKPKDQP' A
#
# COMPACT_ATOMS: atom_id res chain seq x y z
N MET A 1 -13.79 -33.35 -2.55
CA MET A 1 -13.56 -32.38 -3.65
C MET A 1 -14.02 -30.95 -3.32
N LYS A 2 -15.13 -30.77 -2.59
CA LYS A 2 -15.68 -29.44 -2.24
C LYS A 2 -14.82 -28.53 -1.34
N PRO A 3 -14.05 -29.02 -0.32
CA PRO A 3 -13.30 -28.11 0.55
C PRO A 3 -12.10 -27.48 -0.15
N PHE A 4 -11.50 -28.17 -1.12
CA PHE A 4 -10.31 -27.69 -1.82
C PHE A 4 -10.59 -26.43 -2.65
N LEU A 5 -11.75 -26.39 -3.32
CA LEU A 5 -12.23 -25.20 -4.05
C LEU A 5 -12.49 -24.01 -3.12
N VAL A 6 -13.02 -24.27 -1.92
CA VAL A 6 -13.28 -23.22 -0.92
C VAL A 6 -11.95 -22.67 -0.39
N THR A 7 -11.00 -23.53 -0.03
CA THR A 7 -9.66 -23.11 0.41
C THR A 7 -8.95 -22.29 -0.65
N LEU A 8 -9.04 -22.70 -1.93
CA LEU A 8 -8.46 -21.96 -3.05
C LEU A 8 -9.11 -20.57 -3.22
N ALA A 9 -10.43 -20.49 -3.17
CA ALA A 9 -11.15 -19.22 -3.28
C ALA A 9 -10.78 -18.27 -2.14
N VAL A 10 -10.70 -18.77 -0.90
CA VAL A 10 -10.27 -17.97 0.27
C VAL A 10 -8.84 -17.48 0.11
N LEU A 11 -7.91 -18.33 -0.32
CA LEU A 11 -6.50 -17.95 -0.53
C LEU A 11 -6.37 -16.84 -1.60
N LEU A 12 -7.10 -16.96 -2.71
CA LEU A 12 -7.11 -15.96 -3.77
C LEU A 12 -7.65 -14.61 -3.28
N LEU A 13 -8.73 -14.61 -2.49
CA LEU A 13 -9.27 -13.38 -1.89
C LEU A 13 -8.25 -12.72 -0.94
N PHE A 14 -7.54 -13.50 -0.12
CA PHE A 14 -6.50 -12.97 0.76
C PHE A 14 -5.36 -12.31 -0.01
N PHE A 15 -4.91 -12.91 -1.12
CA PHE A 15 -3.88 -12.30 -1.99
C PHE A 15 -4.35 -10.98 -2.62
N GLN A 16 -5.61 -10.88 -3.01
CA GLN A 16 -6.16 -9.62 -3.52
C GLN A 16 -6.21 -8.53 -2.46
N VAL A 17 -6.55 -8.89 -1.22
CA VAL A 17 -6.60 -7.96 -0.09
C VAL A 17 -5.21 -7.43 0.28
N THR A 18 -4.18 -8.29 0.27
CA THR A 18 -2.81 -7.87 0.61
C THR A 18 -2.15 -7.10 -0.54
N ALA A 19 -2.30 -7.54 -1.78
CA ALA A 19 -1.74 -6.85 -2.95
C ALA A 19 -2.42 -5.50 -3.23
N GLY A 20 -3.71 -5.36 -2.90
CA GLY A 20 -4.44 -4.09 -3.01
C GLY A 20 -4.17 -3.11 -1.87
N SER A 21 -3.55 -3.55 -0.77
CA SER A 21 -3.27 -2.68 0.38
C SER A 21 -2.08 -1.77 0.07
N ILE A 22 -2.35 -0.46 -0.06
CA ILE A 22 -1.30 0.55 -0.25
C ILE A 22 -0.53 0.67 1.06
N GLU A 23 0.77 0.33 1.06
CA GLU A 23 1.68 0.52 2.19
C GLU A 23 1.62 1.99 2.65
N LYS A 24 1.45 2.17 3.97
CA LYS A 24 1.35 3.49 4.60
C LYS A 24 2.67 3.87 5.24
N CYS A 25 3.00 5.15 5.21
CA CYS A 25 4.23 5.69 5.78
C CYS A 25 3.93 6.92 6.63
N TRP A 26 4.94 7.39 7.37
CA TRP A 26 4.86 8.61 8.17
C TRP A 26 3.66 8.65 9.13
N ASN A 27 3.55 7.65 10.02
CA ASN A 27 2.41 7.51 10.95
C ASN A 27 1.04 7.56 10.26
N PHE A 28 0.88 6.83 9.16
CA PHE A 28 -0.33 6.77 8.33
C PHE A 28 -0.73 8.07 7.62
N ARG A 29 0.10 9.11 7.67
CA ARG A 29 -0.13 10.38 6.97
C ARG A 29 0.25 10.32 5.49
N GLY A 30 1.13 9.38 5.13
CA GLY A 30 1.61 9.18 3.77
C GLY A 30 1.23 7.83 3.19
N SER A 31 1.42 7.71 1.89
CA SER A 31 1.24 6.44 1.16
C SER A 31 2.46 6.17 0.28
N CYS A 32 2.90 4.92 0.26
CA CYS A 32 4.02 4.46 -0.54
C CYS A 32 3.57 4.23 -1.98
N ARG A 33 4.19 4.90 -2.94
CA ARG A 33 3.88 4.83 -4.36
C ARG A 33 5.16 4.86 -5.19
N ASP A 34 5.10 4.33 -6.40
CA ASP A 34 6.22 4.40 -7.34
C ASP A 34 6.47 5.85 -7.80
N GLU A 35 5.40 6.66 -7.89
CA GLU A 35 5.46 8.10 -8.15
C GLU A 35 4.45 8.84 -7.25
N CYS A 36 4.82 10.04 -6.78
CA CYS A 36 3.91 10.89 -6.01
C CYS A 36 2.99 11.71 -6.90
N LEU A 37 1.80 12.02 -6.40
CA LEU A 37 0.88 12.91 -7.12
C LEU A 37 1.43 14.35 -7.15
N LYS A 38 1.01 15.16 -8.13
CA LYS A 38 1.46 16.57 -8.29
C LYS A 38 1.32 17.43 -7.02
N ASN A 39 0.34 17.09 -6.17
CA ASN A 39 0.05 17.81 -4.93
C ASN A 39 0.61 17.11 -3.69
N GLU A 40 1.54 16.18 -3.87
CA GLU A 40 2.26 15.47 -2.82
C GLU A 40 3.76 15.76 -2.94
N LYS A 41 4.48 15.54 -1.85
CA LYS A 41 5.93 15.61 -1.81
C LYS A 41 6.51 14.27 -1.40
N VAL A 42 7.63 13.93 -2.00
CA VAL A 42 8.47 12.81 -1.57
C VAL A 42 9.13 13.19 -0.25
N TYR A 43 9.08 12.30 0.73
CA TYR A 43 9.71 12.52 2.03
C TYR A 43 10.84 11.52 2.32
N VAL A 44 10.54 10.22 2.26
CA VAL A 44 11.49 9.12 2.48
C VAL A 44 11.16 7.94 1.57
N PHE A 45 12.04 6.96 1.49
CA PHE A 45 11.71 5.66 0.90
C PHE A 45 10.97 4.77 1.91
N CYS A 46 10.00 4.01 1.41
CA CYS A 46 9.33 2.95 2.15
C CYS A 46 10.17 1.67 2.15
N MET A 47 9.79 0.69 2.97
CA MET A 47 10.52 -0.59 3.05
C MET A 47 10.44 -1.37 1.73
N SER A 48 9.39 -1.14 0.95
CA SER A 48 9.25 -1.65 -0.42
C SER A 48 10.18 -1.00 -1.45
N GLY A 49 10.93 0.05 -1.09
CA GLY A 49 11.72 0.85 -2.02
C GLY A 49 10.92 1.90 -2.78
N LYS A 50 9.60 1.98 -2.55
CA LYS A 50 8.71 3.01 -3.10
C LYS A 50 8.89 4.36 -2.41
N LEU A 51 8.43 5.42 -3.04
CA LEU A 51 8.44 6.77 -2.48
C LEU A 51 7.31 6.93 -1.45
N CYS A 52 7.64 7.42 -0.25
CA CYS A 52 6.64 7.87 0.72
C CYS A 52 6.14 9.26 0.29
N CYS A 53 4.89 9.30 -0.17
CA CYS A 53 4.24 10.52 -0.65
C CYS A 53 3.36 11.11 0.45
N LEU A 54 3.62 12.38 0.78
CA LEU A 54 2.86 13.16 1.77
C LEU A 54 2.18 14.35 1.12
N LYS A 55 0.95 14.65 1.57
CA LYS A 55 0.34 15.94 1.25
C LYS A 55 1.08 17.05 1.99
N PRO A 56 1.23 18.26 1.42
CA PRO A 56 1.93 19.38 2.06
C PRO A 56 1.43 19.71 3.47
N LYS A 57 0.12 19.59 3.71
CA LYS A 57 -0.50 19.81 5.04
C LYS A 57 -0.10 18.78 6.11
N ASP A 58 0.42 17.64 5.66
CA ASP A 58 0.82 16.51 6.48
C ASP A 58 2.35 16.37 6.53
N GLN A 59 3.09 17.33 5.96
CA GLN A 59 4.52 17.47 6.21
C GLN A 59 4.75 17.76 7.70
N PRO A 60 5.84 17.22 8.28
CA PRO A 60 6.30 17.64 9.60
C PRO A 60 6.71 19.12 9.63
#